data_AF-A0A328SRJ3-F1
#
_entry.id   AF-A0A328SRJ3-F1
#
_cell.length_a   1.000
_cell.length_b   1.000
_cell.length_c   1.000
_cell.angle_alpha   90.00
_cell.angle_beta   90.00
_cell.angle_gamma   90.00
#
_symmetry.space_group_name_H-M   'P 1'
#
loop_
_entity.id
_entity.type
_entity.pdbx_description
1 polymer ?
#
loop_
_entity_poly.entity_id
_entity_poly.type
_entity_poly.pdbx_seq_one_letter_code
_entity_poly.pdbx_strand_id
1 'polypeptide(L)'
;MINKKLKGLLLLIVVSFLLIGVVSATNTDNTLTKADNIVKENKEVDTNVLTKTNAINKNKKDNLVKTATKRNKTKLSLTFNQSKANLYDKVQITATLKDNNNKFIKNQNLTIKIGTKTYKRVTNSKGKVILNYKITNSSVLEKKVIAKYNGNKVYLPSNATKILKSNEEVIYKAKMLEIGKYVDQASDYMDSLESQDFSSFSAEYKYSTNALKKSLNLVNKAIQQSNNLSKYLTNSNRKAFLNLNKKQLQVLKTYITESLNFFEVTKSYVNGKISDSTFDNAYNSFEKKMTSLDNQLVSLDKQITVMSNRYPFLIRGIEKYFK
;
A
#
# COMPACT_ATOMS: atom_id res chain seq x y z
N MET A 1 -5.01 13.37 -33.64
CA MET A 1 -4.99 14.53 -32.73
C MET A 1 -4.28 14.10 -31.44
N ILE A 2 -3.07 14.58 -31.20
CA ILE A 2 -2.35 14.39 -29.92
C ILE A 2 -3.02 15.31 -28.88
N ASN A 3 -3.32 14.77 -27.70
CA ASN A 3 -3.97 15.48 -26.59
C ASN A 3 -3.27 16.82 -26.33
N LYS A 4 -4.02 17.93 -26.29
CA LYS A 4 -3.46 19.28 -26.05
C LYS A 4 -2.63 19.35 -24.75
N LYS A 5 -2.94 18.51 -23.74
CA LYS A 5 -2.15 18.40 -22.50
C LYS A 5 -0.80 17.71 -22.70
N LEU A 6 -0.74 16.69 -23.57
CA LEU A 6 0.52 16.00 -23.91
C LEU A 6 1.38 16.84 -24.86
N LYS A 7 0.76 17.67 -25.71
CA LYS A 7 1.45 18.71 -26.49
C LYS A 7 2.02 19.83 -25.61
N GLY A 8 1.33 20.22 -24.52
CA GLY A 8 1.84 21.19 -23.54
C GLY A 8 3.14 20.70 -22.88
N LEU A 9 3.11 19.48 -22.35
CA LEU A 9 4.27 18.86 -21.71
C LEU A 9 5.47 18.67 -22.67
N LEU A 10 5.22 18.34 -23.93
CA LEU A 10 6.26 18.19 -24.97
C LEU A 10 6.77 19.52 -25.53
N LEU A 11 5.94 20.57 -25.60
CA LEU A 11 6.34 21.90 -26.07
C LEU A 11 7.13 22.66 -24.99
N LEU A 12 6.84 22.42 -23.70
CA LEU A 12 7.54 23.04 -22.57
C LEU A 12 9.01 22.59 -22.44
N ILE A 13 9.31 21.34 -22.82
CA ILE A 13 10.66 20.75 -22.73
C ILE A 13 11.54 21.16 -23.92
N VAL A 14 10.96 21.57 -25.05
CA VAL A 14 11.72 22.01 -26.25
C VAL A 14 11.94 23.53 -26.27
N VAL A 15 11.03 24.33 -25.69
CA VAL A 15 11.15 25.80 -25.67
C VAL A 15 12.07 26.31 -24.54
N SER A 16 12.28 25.52 -23.47
CA SER A 16 13.16 25.88 -22.35
C SER A 16 14.67 25.79 -22.67
N PHE A 17 15.06 25.28 -23.85
CA PHE A 17 16.46 25.22 -24.31
C PHE A 17 16.91 26.38 -25.22
N LEU A 18 16.03 27.34 -25.54
CA LEU A 18 16.33 28.43 -26.50
C LEU A 18 16.55 29.82 -25.89
N LEU A 19 16.67 29.96 -24.57
CA LEU A 19 16.95 31.25 -23.93
C LEU A 19 18.25 31.18 -23.09
N ILE A 20 19.38 31.46 -23.73
CA ILE A 20 20.70 31.64 -23.09
C ILE A 20 20.84 33.10 -22.63
N GLY A 21 21.28 33.29 -21.38
CA GLY A 21 21.83 34.54 -20.85
C GLY A 21 22.71 34.27 -19.63
N VAL A 22 24.01 34.58 -19.74
CA VAL A 22 25.15 34.12 -18.93
C VAL A 22 25.31 34.87 -17.59
N VAL A 23 25.92 34.21 -16.60
CA VAL A 23 26.96 34.68 -15.62
C VAL A 23 26.77 34.16 -14.15
N SER A 24 27.58 33.14 -13.84
CA SER A 24 28.44 32.78 -12.67
C SER A 24 27.98 32.61 -11.19
N ALA A 25 28.48 31.48 -10.62
CA ALA A 25 29.11 31.24 -9.30
C ALA A 25 28.27 31.31 -7.99
N THR A 26 28.45 30.51 -6.91
CA THR A 26 29.46 29.51 -6.46
C THR A 26 28.92 28.63 -5.30
N ASN A 27 29.44 27.40 -5.25
CA ASN A 27 29.75 26.46 -4.14
C ASN A 27 28.81 26.18 -2.95
N THR A 28 28.52 24.88 -2.83
CA THR A 28 28.12 24.12 -1.64
C THR A 28 29.30 23.79 -0.72
N ASP A 29 29.10 23.92 0.59
CA ASP A 29 29.82 23.13 1.60
C ASP A 29 28.82 22.38 2.48
N ASN A 30 29.07 21.08 2.67
CA ASN A 30 28.28 20.19 3.49
C ASN A 30 29.22 19.59 4.53
N THR A 31 29.13 20.07 5.78
CA THR A 31 29.78 19.45 6.93
C THR A 31 28.70 19.00 7.91
N LEU A 32 28.74 17.73 8.30
CA LEU A 32 27.98 17.22 9.43
C LEU A 32 28.83 16.21 10.20
N THR A 33 29.12 16.61 11.43
CA THR A 33 29.91 15.95 12.46
C THR A 33 29.04 15.03 13.33
N LYS A 34 29.68 13.95 13.78
CA LYS A 34 29.57 13.20 15.05
C LYS A 34 28.27 13.20 15.86
N ALA A 35 27.88 12.00 16.31
CA ALA A 35 27.56 11.77 17.72
C ALA A 35 27.88 10.34 18.12
N ASP A 36 28.65 10.23 19.20
CA ASP A 36 29.08 9.03 19.89
C ASP A 36 27.97 8.42 20.78
N ASN A 37 28.25 7.19 21.22
CA ASN A 37 28.15 6.71 22.61
C ASN A 37 27.01 5.76 23.07
N ILE A 38 27.49 4.59 23.53
CA ILE A 38 27.21 3.87 24.80
C ILE A 38 25.91 3.05 24.88
N VAL A 39 26.07 1.74 25.13
CA VAL A 39 25.72 1.03 26.39
C VAL A 39 26.24 -0.42 26.30
N LYS A 40 27.10 -0.79 27.25
CA LYS A 40 27.48 -2.17 27.63
C LYS A 40 26.42 -2.69 28.59
N GLU A 41 26.03 -3.97 28.48
CA GLU A 41 25.58 -4.71 29.67
C GLU A 41 25.75 -6.23 29.54
N ASN A 42 26.09 -6.81 30.69
CA ASN A 42 26.66 -8.13 30.93
C ASN A 42 25.70 -9.30 30.64
N LYS A 43 26.26 -10.39 30.12
CA LYS A 43 25.63 -11.71 30.04
C LYS A 43 26.44 -12.70 30.87
N GLU A 44 25.97 -12.99 32.07
CA GLU A 44 26.20 -14.26 32.74
C GLU A 44 24.92 -14.62 33.49
N VAL A 45 24.30 -15.74 33.13
CA VAL A 45 23.20 -16.33 33.89
C VAL A 45 23.56 -17.77 34.16
N ASP A 46 23.70 -18.01 35.46
CA ASP A 46 23.99 -19.24 36.18
C ASP A 46 23.03 -20.39 35.82
N THR A 47 23.62 -21.50 35.39
CA THR A 47 22.93 -22.78 35.16
C THR A 47 23.12 -23.69 36.37
N ASN A 48 22.33 -23.54 37.44
CA ASN A 48 22.39 -24.50 38.57
C ASN A 48 21.15 -24.60 39.50
N VAL A 49 19.92 -24.42 38.98
CA VAL A 49 18.68 -24.56 39.79
C VAL A 49 17.66 -25.54 39.17
N LEU A 50 18.12 -26.72 38.71
CA LEU A 50 17.25 -27.69 38.02
C LEU A 50 17.19 -29.11 38.61
N THR A 51 17.51 -29.33 39.88
CA THR A 51 17.52 -30.71 40.43
C THR A 51 16.75 -30.94 41.74
N LYS A 52 16.11 -29.92 42.35
CA LYS A 52 15.34 -30.11 43.61
C LYS A 52 13.80 -30.11 43.48
N THR A 53 13.22 -29.89 42.30
CA THR A 53 11.76 -29.78 42.14
C THR A 53 11.04 -31.13 41.88
N ASN A 54 11.79 -32.22 41.65
CA ASN A 54 11.21 -33.50 41.23
C ASN A 54 10.71 -34.40 42.37
N ALA A 55 11.09 -34.13 43.63
CA ALA A 55 10.68 -34.97 44.77
C ALA A 55 9.35 -34.56 45.41
N ILE A 56 8.88 -33.32 45.24
CA ILE A 56 7.64 -32.82 45.89
C ILE A 56 6.37 -33.19 45.08
N ASN A 57 6.50 -33.57 43.80
CA ASN A 57 5.34 -33.80 42.93
C ASN A 57 4.76 -35.22 42.94
N LYS A 58 5.35 -36.19 43.65
CA LYS A 58 4.85 -37.58 43.64
C LYS A 58 3.68 -37.81 44.60
N ASN A 59 3.63 -37.10 45.74
CA ASN A 59 2.59 -37.31 46.77
C ASN A 59 1.31 -36.46 46.58
N LYS A 60 1.22 -35.65 45.52
CA LYS A 60 0.02 -34.83 45.23
C LYS A 60 -0.91 -35.47 44.20
N LYS A 61 -0.47 -36.54 43.53
CA LYS A 61 -1.20 -37.14 42.40
C LYS A 61 -2.36 -38.03 42.83
N ASP A 62 -2.29 -38.61 44.03
CA ASP A 62 -3.23 -39.65 44.45
C ASP A 62 -4.43 -39.11 45.27
N ASN A 63 -4.40 -37.86 45.72
CA ASN A 63 -5.52 -37.18 46.41
C ASN A 63 -6.29 -36.17 45.53
N LEU A 64 -6.09 -36.22 44.22
CA LEU A 64 -6.80 -35.40 43.23
C LEU A 64 -7.84 -36.23 42.46
N VAL A 65 -8.54 -37.15 43.14
CA VAL A 65 -9.84 -37.67 42.67
C VAL A 65 -10.88 -36.56 42.86
N LYS A 66 -10.71 -35.47 42.11
CA LYS A 66 -11.73 -34.45 41.92
C LYS A 66 -12.88 -35.13 41.19
N THR A 67 -14.02 -35.16 41.86
CA THR A 67 -15.36 -35.26 41.28
C THR A 67 -15.46 -34.34 40.07
N ALA A 68 -15.08 -34.83 38.89
CA ALA A 68 -15.19 -34.11 37.65
C ALA A 68 -16.69 -34.06 37.31
N THR A 69 -17.38 -33.04 37.81
CA THR A 69 -18.77 -32.77 37.43
C THR A 69 -18.85 -32.77 35.91
N LYS A 70 -19.65 -33.68 35.37
CA LYS A 70 -19.86 -33.87 33.93
C LYS A 70 -20.35 -32.55 33.34
N ARG A 71 -19.49 -31.87 32.58
CA ARG A 71 -19.82 -30.60 31.92
C ARG A 71 -20.46 -30.84 30.56
N ASN A 72 -21.42 -29.98 30.20
CA ASN A 72 -22.11 -30.03 28.92
C ASN A 72 -21.20 -29.54 27.79
N LYS A 73 -21.12 -30.30 26.70
CA LYS A 73 -20.44 -29.88 25.47
C LYS A 73 -21.15 -28.66 24.88
N THR A 74 -20.41 -27.75 24.29
CA THR A 74 -20.96 -26.55 23.63
C THR A 74 -20.62 -26.53 22.15
N LYS A 75 -21.50 -25.89 21.37
CA LYS A 75 -21.34 -25.64 19.94
C LYS A 75 -21.32 -24.13 19.74
N LEU A 76 -20.23 -23.60 19.19
CA LEU A 76 -20.11 -22.20 18.80
C LEU A 76 -20.09 -22.13 17.27
N SER A 77 -20.89 -21.25 16.68
CA SER A 77 -20.91 -21.01 15.24
C SER A 77 -20.74 -19.53 14.91
N LEU A 78 -20.21 -19.26 13.71
CA LEU A 78 -20.00 -17.92 13.16
C LEU A 78 -20.73 -17.78 11.82
N THR A 79 -21.50 -16.70 11.69
CA THR A 79 -22.12 -16.30 10.43
C THR A 79 -21.85 -14.83 10.14
N PHE A 80 -21.91 -14.51 8.85
CA PHE A 80 -21.81 -13.15 8.33
C PHE A 80 -23.09 -12.88 7.56
N ASN A 81 -23.57 -11.64 7.57
CA ASN A 81 -24.71 -11.23 6.74
C ASN A 81 -24.38 -11.21 5.24
N GLN A 82 -23.10 -11.26 4.87
CA GLN A 82 -22.64 -11.32 3.49
C GLN A 82 -21.39 -12.20 3.38
N SER A 83 -21.25 -12.91 2.25
CA SER A 83 -20.11 -13.80 1.97
C SER A 83 -18.85 -13.04 1.56
N LYS A 84 -19.03 -11.87 0.93
CA LYS A 84 -17.98 -10.91 0.56
C LYS A 84 -18.38 -9.53 1.04
N ALA A 85 -17.43 -8.80 1.62
CA ALA A 85 -17.66 -7.47 2.15
C ALA A 85 -16.95 -6.40 1.33
N ASN A 86 -17.64 -5.30 1.02
CA ASN A 86 -16.99 -4.13 0.43
C ASN A 86 -16.17 -3.39 1.50
N LEU A 87 -15.16 -2.64 1.05
CA LEU A 87 -14.45 -1.71 1.93
C LEU A 87 -15.42 -0.66 2.44
N TYR A 88 -15.21 -0.27 3.69
CA TYR A 88 -15.98 0.74 4.42
C TYR A 88 -17.45 0.41 4.73
N ASP A 89 -17.99 -0.66 4.16
CA ASP A 89 -19.30 -1.19 4.54
C ASP A 89 -19.26 -1.88 5.90
N LYS A 90 -20.40 -1.86 6.59
CA LYS A 90 -20.58 -2.58 7.86
C LYS A 90 -20.94 -4.03 7.56
N VAL A 91 -20.12 -4.95 8.05
CA VAL A 91 -20.40 -6.39 8.08
C VAL A 91 -20.96 -6.75 9.44
N GLN A 92 -22.09 -7.45 9.47
CA GLN A 92 -22.63 -8.00 10.69
C GLN A 92 -22.07 -9.40 10.91
N ILE A 93 -21.29 -9.56 11.99
CA ILE A 93 -20.74 -10.83 12.45
C ILE A 93 -21.61 -11.35 13.59
N THR A 94 -22.17 -12.54 13.42
CA THR A 94 -22.99 -13.19 14.45
C THR A 94 -22.28 -14.44 14.96
N ALA A 95 -22.00 -14.47 16.27
CA ALA A 95 -21.55 -15.67 16.97
C ALA A 95 -22.74 -16.27 17.74
N THR A 96 -23.02 -17.56 17.57
CA THR A 96 -24.13 -18.25 18.25
C THR A 96 -23.60 -19.39 19.11
N LEU A 97 -23.91 -19.37 20.41
CA LEU A 97 -23.52 -20.37 21.39
C LEU A 97 -24.72 -21.25 21.78
N LYS A 98 -24.57 -22.56 21.62
CA LYS A 98 -25.54 -23.59 21.98
C LYS A 98 -24.89 -24.69 22.81
N ASP A 99 -25.70 -25.46 23.54
CA ASP A 99 -25.27 -26.73 24.13
C ASP A 99 -25.35 -27.89 23.11
N ASN A 100 -25.04 -29.10 23.55
CA ASN A 100 -25.12 -30.32 22.75
C ASN A 100 -26.54 -30.64 22.27
N ASN A 101 -27.57 -30.21 23.02
CA ASN A 101 -28.98 -30.38 22.72
C ASN A 101 -29.55 -29.23 21.87
N ASN A 102 -28.68 -28.39 21.30
CA ASN A 102 -29.01 -27.23 20.47
C ASN A 102 -29.80 -26.11 21.21
N LYS A 103 -29.84 -26.12 22.54
CA LYS A 103 -30.43 -25.05 23.35
C LYS A 103 -29.46 -23.87 23.45
N PHE A 104 -29.99 -22.66 23.34
CA PHE A 104 -29.20 -21.44 23.40
C PHE A 104 -28.64 -21.19 24.81
N ILE A 105 -27.37 -20.80 24.88
CA ILE A 105 -26.71 -20.46 26.15
C ILE A 105 -26.59 -18.93 26.26
N LYS A 106 -27.44 -18.34 27.10
CA LYS A 106 -27.51 -16.88 27.36
C LYS A 106 -26.49 -16.42 28.42
N ASN A 107 -26.21 -15.12 28.44
CA ASN A 107 -25.40 -14.43 29.45
C ASN A 107 -23.97 -14.99 29.60
N GLN A 108 -23.36 -15.45 28.51
CA GLN A 108 -21.99 -15.97 28.51
C GLN A 108 -21.02 -15.00 27.84
N ASN A 109 -19.83 -14.85 28.42
CA ASN A 109 -18.74 -14.07 27.85
C ASN A 109 -18.11 -14.77 26.64
N LEU A 110 -18.17 -14.12 25.48
CA LEU A 110 -17.46 -14.50 24.27
C LEU A 110 -16.35 -13.51 23.95
N THR A 111 -15.22 -14.03 23.47
CA THR A 111 -14.13 -13.24 22.88
C THR A 111 -14.12 -13.44 21.38
N ILE A 112 -14.30 -12.37 20.61
CA ILE A 112 -14.22 -12.36 19.15
C ILE A 112 -12.95 -11.64 18.73
N LYS A 113 -12.07 -12.30 17.97
CA LYS A 113 -10.86 -11.72 17.38
C LYS A 113 -11.04 -11.55 15.88
N ILE A 114 -10.70 -10.37 15.36
CA ILE A 114 -10.72 -10.04 13.93
C ILE A 114 -9.36 -9.39 13.58
N GLY A 115 -8.47 -10.18 12.98
CA GLY A 115 -7.06 -9.77 12.84
C GLY A 115 -6.44 -9.51 14.22
N THR A 116 -5.87 -8.33 14.42
CA THR A 116 -5.25 -7.92 15.70
C THR A 116 -6.25 -7.38 16.73
N LYS A 117 -7.49 -7.07 16.33
CA LYS A 117 -8.50 -6.48 17.22
C LYS A 117 -9.27 -7.57 17.99
N THR A 118 -9.52 -7.33 19.28
CA THR A 118 -10.25 -8.24 20.16
C THR A 118 -11.49 -7.54 20.72
N TYR A 119 -12.64 -8.23 20.69
CA TYR A 119 -13.93 -7.75 21.18
C TYR A 119 -14.47 -8.74 22.21
N LYS A 120 -14.78 -8.27 23.43
CA LYS A 120 -15.48 -9.04 24.45
C LYS A 120 -16.97 -8.66 24.45
N ARG A 121 -17.85 -9.66 24.42
CA ARG A 121 -19.31 -9.46 24.36
C ARG A 121 -20.02 -10.58 25.12
N VAL A 122 -21.24 -10.31 25.56
CA VAL A 122 -22.09 -11.27 26.28
C VAL A 122 -23.19 -11.79 25.36
N THR A 123 -23.47 -13.09 25.39
CA THR A 123 -24.58 -13.67 24.62
C THR A 123 -25.93 -13.18 25.12
N ASN A 124 -26.83 -12.81 24.20
CA ASN A 124 -28.19 -12.41 24.52
C ASN A 124 -29.09 -13.63 24.85
N SER A 125 -30.41 -13.39 25.01
CA SER A 125 -31.42 -14.43 25.29
C SER A 125 -31.48 -15.54 24.23
N LYS A 126 -31.08 -15.25 22.98
CA LYS A 126 -30.99 -16.20 21.87
C LYS A 126 -29.59 -16.81 21.73
N GLY A 127 -28.73 -16.69 22.75
CA GLY A 127 -27.36 -17.22 22.72
C GLY A 127 -26.46 -16.55 21.69
N LYS A 128 -26.81 -15.34 21.22
CA LYS A 128 -26.10 -14.65 20.13
C LYS A 128 -25.29 -13.46 20.63
N VAL A 129 -24.15 -13.24 20.00
CA VAL A 129 -23.43 -11.97 19.98
C VAL A 129 -23.46 -11.42 18.56
N ILE A 130 -23.88 -10.16 18.41
CA ILE A 130 -23.88 -9.44 17.14
C ILE A 130 -22.82 -8.35 17.22
N LEU A 131 -21.92 -8.33 16.24
CA LEU A 131 -20.84 -7.36 16.12
C LEU A 131 -20.86 -6.73 14.72
N ASN A 132 -21.06 -5.42 14.65
CA ASN A 132 -20.91 -4.67 13.40
C ASN A 132 -19.43 -4.31 13.22
N TYR A 133 -18.81 -4.79 12.15
CA TYR A 133 -17.39 -4.58 11.83
C TYR A 133 -17.24 -3.88 10.49
N LYS A 134 -16.46 -2.80 10.45
CA LYS A 134 -16.13 -2.05 9.23
C LYS A 134 -14.74 -2.44 8.74
N ILE A 135 -14.62 -2.87 7.49
CA ILE A 135 -13.31 -3.15 6.87
C ILE A 135 -12.70 -1.83 6.43
N THR A 136 -11.65 -1.38 7.12
CA THR A 136 -10.97 -0.11 6.82
C THR A 136 -9.62 -0.27 6.13
N ASN A 137 -9.08 -1.49 6.06
CA ASN A 137 -7.77 -1.75 5.48
C ASN A 137 -7.92 -2.58 4.20
N SER A 138 -7.59 -1.97 3.07
CA SER A 138 -7.64 -2.55 1.71
C SER A 138 -6.62 -3.65 1.45
N SER A 139 -5.59 -3.79 2.28
CA SER A 139 -4.46 -4.70 2.04
C SER A 139 -4.75 -6.15 2.46
N VAL A 140 -5.97 -6.48 2.87
CA VAL A 140 -6.34 -7.81 3.36
C VAL A 140 -7.59 -8.31 2.64
N LEU A 141 -7.41 -9.24 1.70
CA LEU A 141 -8.51 -9.94 1.02
C LEU A 141 -9.30 -10.85 1.95
N GLU A 142 -8.64 -11.39 2.99
CA GLU A 142 -9.23 -12.39 3.88
C GLU A 142 -8.90 -12.07 5.34
N LYS A 143 -9.92 -11.85 6.16
CA LYS A 143 -9.77 -11.66 7.60
C LYS A 143 -10.26 -12.89 8.36
N LYS A 144 -9.34 -13.53 9.08
CA LYS A 144 -9.68 -14.62 10.01
C LYS A 144 -10.46 -14.04 11.20
N VAL A 145 -11.69 -14.51 11.37
CA VAL A 145 -12.57 -14.20 12.50
C VAL A 145 -12.62 -15.42 13.41
N ILE A 146 -12.26 -15.24 14.68
CA ILE A 146 -12.23 -16.31 15.68
C ILE A 146 -13.17 -15.91 16.81
N ALA A 147 -14.18 -16.71 17.11
CA ALA A 147 -14.98 -16.59 18.32
C ALA A 147 -14.55 -17.68 19.31
N LYS A 148 -14.38 -17.30 20.58
CA LYS A 148 -13.95 -18.20 21.65
C LYS A 148 -14.88 -18.06 22.85
N TYR A 149 -15.32 -19.21 23.34
CA TYR A 149 -15.96 -19.37 24.64
C TYR A 149 -15.03 -20.19 25.54
N ASN A 150 -14.66 -19.64 26.71
CA ASN A 150 -13.71 -20.30 27.61
C ASN A 150 -14.35 -21.39 28.49
N GLY A 151 -15.67 -21.60 28.39
CA GLY A 151 -16.38 -22.52 29.30
C GLY A 151 -16.62 -21.91 30.68
N ASN A 152 -17.29 -22.67 31.53
CA ASN A 152 -17.49 -22.38 32.94
C ASN A 152 -17.63 -23.70 33.73
N LYS A 153 -18.18 -23.65 34.95
CA LYS A 153 -18.40 -24.84 35.79
C LYS A 153 -19.42 -25.83 35.18
N VAL A 154 -20.34 -25.35 34.35
CA VAL A 154 -21.43 -26.14 33.74
C VAL A 154 -21.10 -26.57 32.31
N TYR A 155 -20.46 -25.70 31.54
CA TYR A 155 -20.25 -25.85 30.11
C TYR A 155 -18.77 -25.94 29.74
N LEU A 156 -18.45 -26.82 28.79
CA LEU A 156 -17.11 -26.92 28.22
C LEU A 156 -16.79 -25.73 27.28
N PRO A 157 -15.51 -25.35 27.14
CA PRO A 157 -15.08 -24.36 26.16
C PRO A 157 -15.37 -24.80 24.73
N SER A 158 -15.51 -23.84 23.84
CA SER A 158 -15.63 -24.06 22.39
C SER A 158 -15.07 -22.86 21.61
N ASN A 159 -14.73 -23.10 20.35
CA ASN A 159 -14.27 -22.05 19.45
C ASN A 159 -14.88 -22.24 18.05
N ALA A 160 -14.98 -21.15 17.31
CA ALA A 160 -15.38 -21.14 15.91
C ALA A 160 -14.44 -20.23 15.14
N THR A 161 -14.06 -20.65 13.94
CA THR A 161 -13.22 -19.86 13.02
C THR A 161 -13.92 -19.74 11.68
N LYS A 162 -13.96 -18.54 11.12
CA LYS A 162 -14.46 -18.29 9.76
C LYS A 162 -13.66 -17.20 9.07
N ILE A 163 -13.51 -17.30 7.76
CA ILE A 163 -12.79 -16.31 6.96
C ILE A 163 -13.81 -15.33 6.36
N LEU A 164 -13.68 -14.06 6.72
CA LEU A 164 -14.41 -12.97 6.08
C LEU A 164 -13.63 -12.54 4.84
N LYS A 165 -14.22 -12.70 3.66
CA LYS A 165 -13.61 -12.28 2.39
C LYS A 165 -14.02 -10.85 2.06
N SER A 166 -13.09 -10.08 1.54
CA SER A 166 -13.34 -8.77 0.95
C SER A 166 -13.75 -8.92 -0.52
N ASN A 167 -14.52 -7.96 -1.04
CA ASN A 167 -14.82 -7.89 -2.46
C ASN A 167 -13.58 -7.38 -3.22
N GLU A 168 -12.95 -8.26 -4.01
CA GLU A 168 -11.73 -7.97 -4.77
C GLU A 168 -11.89 -6.74 -5.67
N GLU A 169 -13.08 -6.53 -6.25
CA GLU A 169 -13.34 -5.37 -7.10
C GLU A 169 -13.22 -4.04 -6.33
N VAL A 170 -13.69 -4.01 -5.09
CA VAL A 170 -13.66 -2.80 -4.27
C VAL A 170 -12.23 -2.50 -3.81
N ILE A 171 -11.44 -3.54 -3.50
CA ILE A 171 -10.01 -3.37 -3.19
C ILE A 171 -9.26 -2.85 -4.41
N TYR A 172 -9.52 -3.43 -5.58
CA TYR A 172 -8.94 -2.97 -6.83
C TYR A 172 -9.26 -1.49 -7.10
N LYS A 173 -10.53 -1.09 -7.03
CA LYS A 173 -10.96 0.31 -7.21
C LYS A 173 -10.29 1.25 -6.19
N ALA A 174 -10.25 0.88 -4.91
CA ALA A 174 -9.62 1.70 -3.87
C ALA A 174 -8.11 1.88 -4.09
N LYS A 175 -7.42 0.83 -4.55
CA LYS A 175 -5.98 0.89 -4.82
C LYS A 175 -5.65 1.63 -6.11
N MET A 176 -6.45 1.48 -7.15
CA MET A 176 -6.32 2.29 -8.37
C MET A 176 -6.56 3.78 -8.07
N LEU A 177 -7.51 4.09 -7.19
CA LEU A 177 -7.74 5.47 -6.73
C LEU A 177 -6.53 6.03 -5.98
N GLU A 178 -5.89 5.23 -5.12
CA GLU A 178 -4.66 5.63 -4.41
C GLU A 178 -3.51 5.88 -5.40
N ILE A 179 -3.36 5.03 -6.43
CA ILE A 179 -2.39 5.20 -7.50
C ILE A 179 -2.66 6.50 -8.28
N GLY A 180 -3.93 6.75 -8.66
CA GLY A 180 -4.34 7.95 -9.38
C GLY A 180 -3.93 9.23 -8.66
N LYS A 181 -4.15 9.31 -7.34
CA LYS A 181 -3.73 10.47 -6.53
C LYS A 181 -2.24 10.77 -6.61
N TYR A 182 -1.37 9.76 -6.65
CA TYR A 182 0.07 9.99 -6.79
C TYR A 182 0.44 10.49 -8.19
N VAL A 183 -0.28 10.02 -9.22
CA VAL A 183 -0.10 10.48 -10.61
C VAL A 183 -0.57 11.93 -10.75
N ASP A 184 -1.74 12.26 -10.22
CA ASP A 184 -2.30 13.62 -10.23
C ASP A 184 -1.34 14.59 -9.54
N GLN A 185 -0.88 14.26 -8.32
CA GLN A 185 0.10 15.09 -7.60
C GLN A 185 1.40 15.27 -8.38
N ALA A 186 1.88 14.23 -9.07
CA ALA A 186 3.07 14.35 -9.90
C ALA A 186 2.81 15.26 -11.10
N SER A 187 1.63 15.19 -11.71
CA SER A 187 1.20 16.11 -12.78
C SER A 187 1.15 17.54 -12.29
N ASP A 188 0.51 17.80 -11.14
CA ASP A 188 0.40 19.15 -10.56
C ASP A 188 1.79 19.76 -10.31
N TYR A 189 2.76 18.96 -9.85
CA TYR A 189 4.14 19.40 -9.69
C TYR A 189 4.80 19.74 -11.03
N MET A 190 4.49 19.00 -12.10
CA MET A 190 5.00 19.32 -13.44
C MET A 190 4.34 20.58 -14.00
N ASP A 191 3.03 20.72 -13.86
CA ASP A 191 2.27 21.88 -14.36
C ASP A 191 2.68 23.18 -13.62
N SER A 192 3.06 23.07 -12.34
CA SER A 192 3.56 24.23 -11.57
C SER A 192 4.85 24.84 -12.16
N LEU A 193 5.60 24.07 -12.96
CA LEU A 193 6.78 24.57 -13.69
C LEU A 193 6.39 25.56 -14.79
N GLU A 194 5.20 25.45 -15.37
CA GLU A 194 4.75 26.32 -16.48
C GLU A 194 4.36 27.72 -15.99
N SER A 195 3.99 27.83 -14.71
CA SER A 195 3.37 29.03 -14.14
C SER A 195 4.34 29.97 -13.41
N GLN A 196 5.60 29.56 -13.28
CA GLN A 196 6.60 30.31 -12.53
C GLN A 196 7.43 31.19 -13.46
N ASP A 197 7.43 32.49 -13.16
CA ASP A 197 8.36 33.43 -13.76
C ASP A 197 9.64 33.43 -12.91
N PHE A 198 10.76 32.96 -13.47
CA PHE A 198 11.99 32.77 -12.72
C PHE A 198 12.94 33.95 -12.94
N SER A 199 13.39 34.57 -11.83
CA SER A 199 14.33 35.68 -11.89
C SER A 199 15.77 35.27 -12.24
N SER A 200 16.09 33.96 -12.31
CA SER A 200 17.41 33.44 -12.70
C SER A 200 17.37 31.96 -13.08
N PHE A 201 18.33 31.52 -13.92
CA PHE A 201 18.54 30.11 -14.26
C PHE A 201 18.78 29.21 -13.04
N SER A 202 19.48 29.72 -12.00
CA SER A 202 19.72 28.96 -10.77
C SER A 202 18.43 28.67 -9.99
N ALA A 203 17.54 29.67 -9.91
CA ALA A 203 16.23 29.52 -9.28
C ALA A 203 15.36 28.52 -10.05
N GLU A 204 15.31 28.66 -11.37
CA GLU A 204 14.59 27.74 -12.27
C GLU A 204 15.15 26.31 -12.15
N TYR A 205 16.45 26.12 -12.33
CA TYR A 205 17.10 24.82 -12.23
C TYR A 205 16.82 24.15 -10.87
N LYS A 206 16.94 24.89 -9.76
CA LYS A 206 16.66 24.36 -8.41
C LYS A 206 15.20 23.96 -8.26
N TYR A 207 14.27 24.78 -8.73
CA TYR A 207 12.84 24.50 -8.67
C TYR A 207 12.47 23.28 -9.52
N SER A 208 12.87 23.27 -10.79
CA SER A 208 12.64 22.19 -11.75
C SER A 208 13.21 20.85 -11.28
N THR A 209 14.45 20.85 -10.78
CA THR A 209 15.08 19.63 -10.23
C THR A 209 14.31 19.10 -9.01
N ASN A 210 13.83 20.00 -8.14
CA ASN A 210 13.04 19.61 -6.97
C ASN A 210 11.66 19.04 -7.36
N ALA A 211 10.98 19.67 -8.33
CA ALA A 211 9.71 19.17 -8.86
C ALA A 211 9.90 17.77 -9.47
N LEU A 212 10.89 17.59 -10.34
CA LEU A 212 11.21 16.29 -10.95
C LEU A 212 11.53 15.20 -9.90
N LYS A 213 12.32 15.52 -8.87
CA LYS A 213 12.62 14.59 -7.76
C LYS A 213 11.36 14.20 -6.97
N LYS A 214 10.46 15.14 -6.71
CA LYS A 214 9.17 14.86 -6.05
C LYS A 214 8.30 13.96 -6.92
N SER A 215 8.17 14.28 -8.20
CA SER A 215 7.43 13.47 -9.18
C SER A 215 8.00 12.05 -9.28
N LEU A 216 9.33 11.89 -9.32
CA LEU A 216 9.98 10.58 -9.31
C LEU A 216 9.64 9.76 -8.06
N ASN A 217 9.61 10.38 -6.88
CA ASN A 217 9.21 9.72 -5.64
C ASN A 217 7.75 9.24 -5.70
N LEU A 218 6.84 10.09 -6.17
CA LEU A 218 5.42 9.77 -6.33
C LEU A 218 5.20 8.62 -7.33
N VAL A 219 5.90 8.63 -8.47
CA VAL A 219 5.85 7.54 -9.46
C VAL A 219 6.38 6.23 -8.87
N ASN A 220 7.47 6.27 -8.10
CA ASN A 220 7.97 5.07 -7.41
C ASN A 220 6.94 4.52 -6.39
N LYS A 221 6.25 5.39 -5.65
CA LYS A 221 5.15 4.98 -4.74
C LYS A 221 4.00 4.35 -5.51
N ALA A 222 3.60 4.91 -6.65
CA ALA A 222 2.58 4.36 -7.53
C ALA A 222 2.96 2.95 -8.03
N ILE A 223 4.21 2.76 -8.47
CA ILE A 223 4.74 1.45 -8.89
C ILE A 223 4.71 0.45 -7.72
N GLN A 224 5.14 0.87 -6.53
CA GLN A 224 5.12 0.02 -5.34
C GLN A 224 3.68 -0.41 -4.98
N GLN A 225 2.72 0.51 -4.98
CA GLN A 225 1.31 0.19 -4.73
C GLN A 225 0.74 -0.75 -5.79
N SER A 226 1.11 -0.54 -7.06
CA SER A 226 0.73 -1.43 -8.16
C SER A 226 1.31 -2.85 -8.00
N ASN A 227 2.56 -2.96 -7.54
CA ASN A 227 3.18 -4.26 -7.21
C ASN A 227 2.45 -4.94 -6.05
N ASN A 228 2.08 -4.20 -5.01
CA ASN A 228 1.28 -4.74 -3.92
C ASN A 228 -0.09 -5.20 -4.43
N LEU A 229 -0.77 -4.40 -5.25
CA LEU A 229 -2.08 -4.75 -5.82
C LEU A 229 -2.04 -6.03 -6.65
N SER A 230 -0.98 -6.26 -7.42
CA SER A 230 -0.88 -7.46 -8.26
C SER A 230 -0.87 -8.77 -7.49
N LYS A 231 -0.51 -8.77 -6.20
CA LYS A 231 -0.55 -9.94 -5.32
C LYS A 231 -1.98 -10.36 -4.95
N TYR A 232 -2.94 -9.45 -5.11
CA TYR A 232 -4.33 -9.65 -4.71
C TYR A 232 -5.27 -9.91 -5.88
N LEU A 233 -4.77 -9.79 -7.12
CA LEU A 233 -5.59 -9.96 -8.31
C LEU A 233 -5.59 -11.42 -8.75
N THR A 234 -6.76 -12.05 -8.67
CA THR A 234 -6.97 -13.40 -9.19
C THR A 234 -7.49 -13.37 -10.64
N ASN A 235 -8.18 -12.30 -11.01
CA ASN A 235 -8.72 -12.12 -12.35
C ASN A 235 -7.62 -11.75 -13.37
N SER A 236 -7.51 -12.55 -14.44
CA SER A 236 -6.50 -12.38 -15.49
C SER A 236 -6.59 -11.03 -16.22
N ASN A 237 -7.80 -10.55 -16.52
CA ASN A 237 -8.01 -9.27 -17.21
C ASN A 237 -7.59 -8.08 -16.34
N ARG A 238 -7.91 -8.11 -15.04
CA ARG A 238 -7.42 -7.10 -14.07
C ARG A 238 -5.91 -7.09 -13.97
N LYS A 239 -5.29 -8.28 -13.96
CA LYS A 239 -3.83 -8.42 -13.92
C LYS A 239 -3.18 -7.86 -15.19
N ALA A 240 -3.75 -8.14 -16.36
CA ALA A 240 -3.30 -7.60 -17.64
C ALA A 240 -3.40 -6.07 -17.67
N PHE A 241 -4.53 -5.51 -17.25
CA PHE A 241 -4.72 -4.05 -17.16
C PHE A 241 -3.72 -3.40 -16.20
N LEU A 242 -3.53 -3.98 -15.01
CA LEU A 242 -2.56 -3.49 -14.04
C LEU A 242 -1.13 -3.54 -14.60
N ASN A 243 -0.78 -4.59 -15.35
CA ASN A 243 0.53 -4.70 -16.00
C ASN A 243 0.76 -3.62 -17.06
N LEU A 244 -0.25 -3.25 -17.84
CA LEU A 244 -0.15 -2.12 -18.79
C LEU A 244 0.10 -0.80 -18.05
N ASN A 245 -0.63 -0.53 -16.97
CA ASN A 245 -0.41 0.64 -16.14
C ASN A 245 1.00 0.65 -15.51
N LYS A 246 1.49 -0.51 -15.04
CA LYS A 246 2.89 -0.62 -14.56
C LYS A 246 3.89 -0.27 -15.65
N LYS A 247 3.70 -0.75 -16.87
CA LYS A 247 4.57 -0.41 -18.01
C LYS A 247 4.57 1.10 -18.26
N GLN A 248 3.41 1.75 -18.27
CA GLN A 248 3.34 3.21 -18.40
C GLN A 248 4.07 3.94 -17.29
N LEU A 249 3.86 3.54 -16.02
CA LEU A 249 4.57 4.13 -14.88
C LEU A 249 6.09 3.95 -14.98
N GLN A 250 6.56 2.83 -15.53
CA GLN A 250 8.00 2.61 -15.77
C GLN A 250 8.54 3.49 -16.88
N VAL A 251 7.80 3.66 -17.98
CA VAL A 251 8.17 4.60 -19.05
C VAL A 251 8.25 6.02 -18.50
N LEU A 252 7.26 6.44 -17.70
CA LEU A 252 7.26 7.75 -17.04
C LEU A 252 8.43 7.91 -16.06
N LYS A 253 8.76 6.88 -15.28
CA LYS A 253 9.93 6.88 -14.40
C LYS A 253 11.22 7.12 -15.21
N THR A 254 11.39 6.40 -16.33
CA THR A 254 12.55 6.57 -17.22
C THR A 254 12.59 7.98 -17.80
N TYR A 255 11.45 8.50 -18.25
CA TYR A 255 11.33 9.87 -18.76
C TYR A 255 11.82 10.92 -17.75
N ILE A 256 11.32 10.87 -16.52
CA ILE A 256 11.72 11.79 -15.44
C ILE A 256 13.21 11.63 -15.11
N THR A 257 13.73 10.39 -15.13
CA THR A 257 15.14 10.11 -14.81
C THR A 257 16.08 10.66 -15.88
N GLU A 258 15.77 10.44 -17.15
CA GLU A 258 16.55 10.99 -18.28
C GLU A 258 16.48 12.51 -18.31
N SER A 259 15.32 13.10 -17.95
CA SER A 259 15.19 14.55 -17.76
C SER A 259 16.14 15.06 -16.67
N LEU A 260 16.12 14.45 -15.47
CA LEU A 260 17.04 14.82 -14.38
C LEU A 260 18.52 14.72 -14.81
N ASN A 261 18.89 13.66 -15.54
CA ASN A 261 20.25 13.51 -16.05
C ASN A 261 20.63 14.63 -17.01
N PHE A 262 19.73 15.01 -17.91
CA PHE A 262 19.99 16.07 -18.87
C PHE A 262 20.06 17.46 -18.21
N PHE A 263 19.30 17.69 -17.14
CA PHE A 263 19.43 18.90 -16.32
C PHE A 263 20.85 19.03 -15.71
N GLU A 264 21.46 17.93 -15.24
CA GLU A 264 22.85 17.97 -14.74
C GLU A 264 23.87 18.28 -15.85
N VAL A 265 23.65 17.78 -17.07
CA VAL A 265 24.46 18.12 -18.25
C VAL A 265 24.34 19.62 -18.55
N THR A 266 23.11 20.14 -18.59
CA THR A 266 22.84 21.55 -18.84
C THR A 266 23.49 22.45 -17.80
N LYS A 267 23.40 22.09 -16.51
CA LYS A 267 24.12 22.79 -15.45
C LYS A 267 25.63 22.76 -15.65
N SER A 268 26.18 21.63 -16.10
CA SER A 268 27.62 21.53 -16.36
C SER A 268 28.04 22.43 -17.52
N TYR A 269 27.22 22.49 -18.57
CA TYR A 269 27.41 23.37 -19.72
C TYR A 269 27.38 24.86 -19.33
N VAL A 270 26.32 25.30 -18.64
CA VAL A 270 26.17 26.69 -18.18
C VAL A 270 27.32 27.14 -17.27
N ASN A 271 27.91 26.21 -16.51
CA ASN A 271 29.07 26.49 -15.66
C ASN A 271 30.41 26.41 -16.41
N GLY A 272 30.42 26.28 -17.74
CA GLY A 272 31.63 26.17 -18.57
C GLY A 272 32.43 24.89 -18.33
N LYS A 273 31.83 23.84 -17.75
CA LYS A 273 32.53 22.59 -17.41
C LYS A 273 32.61 21.59 -18.56
N ILE A 274 31.79 21.77 -19.60
CA ILE A 274 31.79 20.93 -20.80
C ILE A 274 31.74 21.81 -22.05
N SER A 275 32.28 21.31 -23.16
CA SER A 275 32.28 21.99 -24.46
C SER A 275 30.88 21.99 -25.11
N ASP A 276 30.66 22.90 -26.05
CA ASP A 276 29.47 22.92 -26.93
C ASP A 276 29.24 21.56 -27.59
N SER A 277 30.29 20.98 -28.19
CA SER A 277 30.21 19.67 -28.84
C SER A 277 29.80 18.54 -27.89
N THR A 278 30.18 18.61 -26.60
CA THR A 278 29.77 17.62 -25.59
C THR A 278 28.29 17.80 -25.25
N PHE A 279 27.86 19.05 -25.11
CA PHE A 279 26.46 19.40 -24.85
C PHE A 279 25.56 18.97 -26.01
N ASP A 280 25.91 19.29 -27.26
CA ASP A 280 25.13 18.94 -28.45
C ASP A 280 24.93 17.44 -28.58
N ASN A 281 25.98 16.65 -28.35
CA ASN A 281 25.90 15.19 -28.36
C ASN A 281 24.94 14.67 -27.27
N ALA A 282 24.98 15.26 -26.07
CA ALA A 282 24.09 14.89 -24.98
C ALA A 282 22.64 15.28 -25.29
N TYR A 283 22.41 16.46 -25.87
CA TYR A 283 21.10 16.94 -26.31
C TYR A 283 20.50 16.01 -27.38
N ASN A 284 21.24 15.71 -28.45
CA ASN A 284 20.78 14.80 -29.51
C ASN A 284 20.45 13.40 -28.98
N SER A 285 21.26 12.89 -28.03
CA SER A 285 21.01 11.61 -27.36
C SER A 285 19.74 11.66 -26.50
N PHE A 286 19.56 12.74 -25.75
CA PHE A 286 18.37 13.00 -24.93
C PHE A 286 17.10 13.07 -25.78
N GLU A 287 17.11 13.87 -26.85
CA GLU A 287 15.97 14.04 -27.77
C GLU A 287 15.53 12.70 -28.39
N LYS A 288 16.50 11.90 -28.87
CA LYS A 288 16.24 10.56 -29.41
C LYS A 288 15.61 9.64 -28.39
N LYS A 289 16.08 9.67 -27.13
CA LYS A 289 15.48 8.89 -26.04
C LYS A 289 14.06 9.36 -25.72
N MET A 290 13.82 10.66 -25.62
CA MET A 290 12.48 11.23 -25.36
C MET A 290 11.48 10.81 -26.43
N THR A 291 11.85 10.96 -27.70
CA THR A 291 11.04 10.53 -28.84
C THR A 291 10.68 9.04 -28.76
N SER A 292 11.63 8.18 -28.37
CA SER A 292 11.37 6.75 -28.17
C SER A 292 10.39 6.48 -27.02
N LEU A 293 10.54 7.19 -25.89
CA LEU A 293 9.66 7.06 -24.73
C LEU A 293 8.24 7.55 -25.04
N ASP A 294 8.09 8.63 -25.80
CA ASP A 294 6.78 9.15 -26.22
C ASP A 294 6.03 8.14 -27.09
N ASN A 295 6.72 7.53 -28.05
CA ASN A 295 6.15 6.47 -28.87
C ASN A 295 5.69 5.26 -28.03
N GLN A 296 6.44 4.92 -26.98
CA GLN A 296 6.04 3.88 -26.04
C GLN A 296 4.79 4.28 -25.23
N LEU A 297 4.72 5.52 -24.74
CA LEU A 297 3.55 6.04 -24.01
C LEU A 297 2.29 6.01 -24.89
N VAL A 298 2.37 6.50 -26.13
CA VAL A 298 1.26 6.49 -27.09
C VAL A 298 0.80 5.07 -27.39
N SER A 299 1.72 4.12 -27.57
CA SER A 299 1.39 2.71 -27.79
C SER A 299 0.68 2.08 -26.59
N LEU A 300 1.17 2.34 -25.38
CA LEU A 300 0.56 1.84 -24.16
C LEU A 300 -0.81 2.45 -23.91
N ASP A 301 -0.98 3.74 -24.19
CA ASP A 301 -2.26 4.44 -24.06
C ASP A 301 -3.34 3.84 -24.98
N LYS A 302 -2.98 3.52 -26.22
CA LYS A 302 -3.85 2.77 -27.14
C LYS A 302 -4.25 1.41 -26.58
N GLN A 303 -3.29 0.65 -26.04
CA GLN A 303 -3.55 -0.67 -25.44
C GLN A 303 -4.47 -0.57 -24.22
N ILE A 304 -4.26 0.43 -23.36
CA ILE A 304 -5.11 0.68 -22.20
C ILE A 304 -6.50 1.10 -22.63
N THR A 305 -6.63 1.95 -23.64
CA THR A 305 -7.93 2.38 -24.20
C THR A 305 -8.72 1.18 -24.73
N VAL A 306 -8.07 0.28 -25.49
CA VAL A 306 -8.71 -0.95 -25.99
C VAL A 306 -9.17 -1.85 -24.83
N MET A 307 -8.31 -2.07 -23.84
CA MET A 307 -8.65 -2.87 -22.65
C MET A 307 -9.79 -2.24 -21.83
N SER A 308 -9.78 -0.93 -21.71
CA SER A 308 -10.79 -0.12 -21.04
C SER A 308 -12.15 -0.30 -21.70
N ASN A 309 -12.23 -0.10 -23.02
CA ASN A 309 -13.47 -0.26 -23.78
C ASN A 309 -14.02 -1.69 -23.71
N ARG A 310 -13.13 -2.70 -23.72
CA ARG A 310 -13.52 -4.11 -23.58
C ARG A 310 -14.01 -4.44 -22.17
N TYR A 311 -13.53 -3.76 -21.13
CA TYR A 311 -13.85 -4.04 -19.73
C TYR A 311 -14.20 -2.78 -18.95
N PRO A 312 -15.40 -2.18 -19.17
CA PRO A 312 -15.77 -0.89 -18.58
C PRO A 312 -15.73 -0.86 -17.04
N PHE A 313 -15.91 -2.01 -16.39
CA PHE A 313 -15.82 -2.14 -14.94
C PHE A 313 -14.42 -1.87 -14.38
N LEU A 314 -13.37 -1.91 -15.22
CA LEU A 314 -12.01 -1.53 -14.86
C LEU A 314 -11.83 -0.01 -14.75
N ILE A 315 -12.63 0.78 -15.47
CA ILE A 315 -12.44 2.23 -15.63
C ILE A 315 -13.32 3.08 -14.72
N ARG A 316 -14.51 2.61 -14.31
CA ARG A 316 -15.49 3.45 -13.57
C ARG A 316 -14.98 4.07 -12.25
N GLY A 317 -13.79 3.71 -11.76
CA GLY A 317 -13.12 4.39 -10.64
C GLY A 317 -12.07 5.43 -11.04
N ILE A 318 -11.58 5.40 -12.27
CA ILE A 318 -10.44 6.18 -12.79
C ILE A 318 -10.91 7.30 -13.73
N GLU A 319 -12.01 7.10 -14.46
CA GLU A 319 -12.58 8.04 -15.44
C GLU A 319 -12.89 9.45 -14.89
N LYS A 320 -13.12 9.59 -13.59
CA LYS A 320 -13.35 10.90 -12.95
C LYS A 320 -12.07 11.75 -12.83
N TYR A 321 -10.89 11.15 -13.01
CA TYR A 321 -9.60 11.80 -12.76
C TYR A 321 -8.85 12.17 -14.06
N PHE A 322 -9.27 11.65 -15.22
CA PHE A 322 -8.64 11.93 -16.52
C PHE A 322 -9.48 12.83 -17.46
N LYS A 323 -10.67 13.25 -17.04
CA LYS A 323 -11.44 14.33 -17.69
C LYS A 323 -11.11 15.64 -17.00
#